data_AF-A0A2R7K3C7-F1
#
_entry.id   AF-A0A2R7K3C7-F1
#
_cell.length_a   1.000
_cell.length_b   1.000
_cell.length_c   1.000
_cell.angle_alpha   90.00
_cell.angle_beta   90.00
_cell.angle_gamma   90.00
#
_symmetry.space_group_name_H-M   'P 1'
#
loop_
_entity.id
_entity.type
_entity.pdbx_description
1 polymer ?
#
loop_
_entity_poly.entity_id
_entity_poly.type
_entity_poly.pdbx_seq_one_letter_code
_entity_poly.pdbx_strand_id
1 'polypeptide(L)'
;VLLNENPVFSYLLHWENTVHISADNTVQELYSFTNSTKDWEHEANYVFNKLGKSYSGKYFDRSSPEEKINSSFQALNSVFLDTLEYETNSKPVDIPRLLIPEAANHDSIISINKKLLLSFDTSELQYSGIVIENNKKADKTEYSELINNLIFPNIKKHIYEREGIDPYMEIDLHKRKGLEKLVSIELKQFKEVLLEKQFRIILNVTPLCDFVQKKQKYDRLVKGLLIESKFKSSLDDKSEAIFISPDFLFNGLSYFLVLDFKYFFTDNVEENDDYKPIFRIRQQVLSEVQSKLARHVNRQGILFL
;
A
#
# COMPACT_ATOMS: atom_id res chain seq x y z
N VAL A 1 23.53 -15.77 -29.10
CA VAL A 1 23.95 -14.53 -29.81
C VAL A 1 23.04 -13.35 -29.46
N LEU A 2 21.70 -13.49 -29.42
CA LEU A 2 20.77 -12.40 -29.04
C LEU A 2 20.89 -11.84 -27.60
N LEU A 3 21.36 -12.63 -26.62
CA LEU A 3 21.45 -12.19 -25.21
C LEU A 3 22.55 -11.15 -24.94
N ASN A 4 23.62 -11.12 -25.75
CA ASN A 4 24.75 -10.19 -25.56
C ASN A 4 24.55 -8.84 -26.25
N GLU A 5 23.51 -8.68 -27.08
CA GLU A 5 23.27 -7.45 -27.83
C GLU A 5 22.38 -6.45 -27.05
N ASN A 6 21.53 -6.95 -26.14
CA ASN A 6 20.65 -6.10 -25.35
C ASN A 6 21.29 -5.72 -23.99
N PRO A 7 21.60 -4.44 -23.73
CA PRO A 7 22.23 -4.01 -22.48
C PRO A 7 21.38 -4.28 -21.23
N VAL A 8 20.06 -4.42 -21.36
CA VAL A 8 19.18 -4.75 -20.23
C VAL A 8 19.55 -6.11 -19.64
N PHE A 9 19.91 -7.09 -20.46
CA PHE A 9 20.26 -8.42 -19.97
C PHE A 9 21.52 -8.39 -19.10
N SER A 10 22.55 -7.66 -19.52
CA SER A 10 23.75 -7.46 -18.70
C SER A 10 23.45 -6.75 -17.37
N TYR A 11 22.49 -5.81 -17.35
CA TYR A 11 22.11 -5.13 -16.11
C TYR A 11 21.33 -6.03 -15.16
N LEU A 12 20.47 -6.91 -15.69
CA LEU A 12 19.77 -7.90 -14.89
C LEU A 12 20.75 -8.91 -14.27
N LEU A 13 21.74 -9.39 -15.04
CA LEU A 13 22.81 -10.24 -14.52
C LEU A 13 23.66 -9.51 -13.47
N HIS A 14 23.96 -8.23 -13.69
CA HIS A 14 24.65 -7.42 -12.70
C HIS A 14 23.85 -7.32 -11.40
N TRP A 15 22.55 -7.04 -11.48
CA TRP A 15 21.67 -7.00 -10.30
C TRP A 15 21.60 -8.36 -9.58
N GLU A 16 21.51 -9.47 -10.30
CA GLU A 16 21.53 -10.82 -9.73
C GLU A 16 22.85 -11.11 -8.99
N ASN A 17 23.99 -10.76 -9.60
CA ASN A 17 25.30 -10.86 -8.94
C ASN A 17 25.37 -10.00 -7.68
N THR A 18 24.84 -8.77 -7.72
CA THR A 18 24.75 -7.90 -6.55
C THR A 18 23.94 -8.55 -5.44
N VAL A 19 22.78 -9.15 -5.75
CA VAL A 19 21.97 -9.90 -4.78
C VAL A 19 22.78 -11.02 -4.12
N HIS A 20 23.53 -11.81 -4.89
CA HIS A 20 24.38 -12.88 -4.33
C HIS A 20 25.48 -12.34 -3.43
N ILE A 21 26.20 -11.31 -3.86
CA ILE A 21 27.27 -10.70 -3.07
C ILE A 21 26.72 -10.10 -1.78
N SER A 22 25.57 -9.43 -1.85
CA SER A 22 24.92 -8.86 -0.67
C SER A 22 24.54 -9.94 0.33
N ALA A 23 24.00 -11.08 -0.13
CA ALA A 23 23.65 -12.18 0.75
C ALA A 23 24.90 -12.77 1.44
N ASP A 24 25.98 -12.98 0.70
CA ASP A 24 27.25 -13.45 1.24
C ASP A 24 27.83 -12.46 2.26
N ASN A 25 27.84 -11.17 1.93
CA ASN A 25 28.35 -10.12 2.82
C ASN A 25 27.53 -10.02 4.11
N THR A 26 26.19 -10.09 4.04
CA THR A 26 25.33 -10.10 5.24
C THR A 26 25.66 -11.27 6.16
N VAL A 27 25.85 -12.48 5.62
CA VAL A 27 26.19 -13.66 6.43
C VAL A 27 27.60 -13.52 7.01
N GLN A 28 28.57 -13.08 6.21
CA GLN A 28 29.93 -12.88 6.68
C GLN A 28 30.00 -11.84 7.80
N GLU A 29 29.32 -10.71 7.66
CA GLU A 29 29.31 -9.65 8.68
C GLU A 29 28.70 -10.14 10.01
N LEU A 30 27.60 -10.89 9.96
CA LEU A 30 26.94 -11.39 11.15
C LEU A 30 27.69 -12.54 11.84
N TYR A 31 28.45 -13.34 11.09
CA TYR A 31 29.07 -14.58 11.57
C TYR A 31 30.61 -14.61 11.48
N SER A 32 31.26 -13.47 11.20
CA SER A 32 32.72 -13.33 11.26
C SER A 32 33.21 -13.22 12.72
N PHE A 33 33.12 -14.32 13.46
CA PHE A 33 33.62 -14.37 14.84
C PHE A 33 35.16 -14.40 14.83
N THR A 34 35.80 -13.34 15.33
CA THR A 34 37.24 -13.13 15.15
C THR A 34 38.14 -14.09 15.93
N ASN A 35 37.62 -14.92 16.85
CA ASN A 35 38.42 -15.90 17.59
C ASN A 35 37.54 -16.98 18.24
N SER A 36 37.37 -18.13 17.58
CA SER A 36 37.39 -19.48 18.18
C SER A 36 36.67 -20.49 17.28
N THR A 37 37.43 -21.38 16.65
CA THR A 37 36.88 -22.57 16.00
C THR A 37 36.30 -23.58 17.01
N LYS A 38 36.47 -23.34 18.32
CA LYS A 38 35.95 -24.22 19.39
C LYS A 38 34.52 -23.90 19.82
N ASP A 39 34.04 -22.67 19.66
CA ASP A 39 32.71 -22.25 20.12
C ASP A 39 31.85 -21.58 19.01
N TRP A 40 32.22 -21.73 17.72
CA TRP A 40 31.49 -21.14 16.60
C TRP A 40 30.01 -21.52 16.59
N GLU A 41 29.67 -22.79 16.87
CA GLU A 41 28.27 -23.25 16.93
C GLU A 41 27.50 -22.53 18.05
N HIS A 42 28.13 -22.31 19.21
CA HIS A 42 27.50 -21.60 20.32
C HIS A 42 27.21 -20.15 19.95
N GLU A 43 28.21 -19.44 19.41
CA GLU A 43 28.08 -18.04 19.00
C GLU A 43 27.07 -17.89 17.85
N ALA A 44 27.10 -18.78 16.86
CA ALA A 44 26.16 -18.76 15.75
C ALA A 44 24.71 -18.96 16.24
N ASN A 45 24.50 -19.92 17.14
CA ASN A 45 23.20 -20.16 17.77
C ASN A 45 22.75 -18.95 18.59
N TYR A 46 23.67 -18.31 19.32
CA TYR A 46 23.38 -17.12 20.10
C TYR A 46 22.93 -15.96 19.22
N VAL A 47 23.71 -15.61 18.19
CA VAL A 47 23.39 -14.53 17.23
C VAL A 47 22.05 -14.80 16.55
N PHE A 48 21.84 -16.01 16.04
CA PHE A 48 20.59 -16.37 15.36
C PHE A 48 19.37 -16.19 16.28
N ASN A 49 19.45 -16.66 17.52
CA ASN A 49 18.37 -16.45 18.49
C ASN A 49 18.16 -14.98 18.86
N LYS A 50 19.24 -14.17 18.93
CA LYS A 50 19.14 -12.73 19.19
C LYS A 50 18.47 -11.98 18.04
N LEU A 51 18.75 -12.36 16.80
CA LEU A 51 18.04 -11.85 15.62
C LEU A 51 16.54 -12.16 15.72
N GLY A 52 16.16 -13.40 16.00
CA GLY A 52 14.74 -13.72 16.17
C GLY A 52 14.07 -12.98 17.32
N LYS A 53 14.79 -12.79 18.44
CA LYS A 53 14.29 -12.05 19.59
C LYS A 53 14.16 -10.54 19.34
N SER A 54 15.00 -9.94 18.49
CA SER A 54 14.86 -8.52 18.14
C SER A 54 13.60 -8.26 17.31
N TYR A 55 13.24 -9.20 16.42
CA TYR A 55 12.03 -9.14 15.61
C TYR A 55 10.75 -9.40 16.43
N SER A 56 10.69 -10.55 17.12
CA SER A 56 9.49 -11.02 17.83
C SER A 56 9.39 -10.55 19.28
N GLY A 57 10.39 -9.83 19.78
CA GLY A 57 10.40 -9.25 21.12
C GLY A 57 10.13 -10.28 22.22
N LYS A 58 9.24 -9.94 23.17
CA LYS A 58 8.83 -10.82 24.27
C LYS A 58 8.08 -12.08 23.79
N TYR A 59 7.51 -12.08 22.58
CA TYR A 59 6.81 -13.24 22.05
C TYR A 59 7.77 -14.39 21.74
N PHE A 60 9.02 -14.08 21.36
CA PHE A 60 10.03 -15.06 20.97
C PHE A 60 10.19 -16.19 21.99
N ASP A 61 10.30 -15.87 23.29
CA ASP A 61 10.61 -16.89 24.31
C ASP A 61 9.52 -17.97 24.43
N ARG A 62 8.26 -17.61 24.15
CA ARG A 62 7.07 -18.48 24.19
C ARG A 62 6.69 -19.10 22.84
N SER A 63 7.40 -18.75 21.77
CA SER A 63 7.14 -19.21 20.40
C SER A 63 7.58 -20.66 20.16
N SER A 64 6.96 -21.32 19.18
CA SER A 64 7.42 -22.63 18.69
C SER A 64 8.81 -22.53 18.05
N PRO A 65 9.56 -23.64 17.91
CA PRO A 65 10.85 -23.63 17.21
C PRO A 65 10.77 -23.05 15.79
N GLU A 66 9.71 -23.40 15.04
CA GLU A 66 9.47 -22.88 13.69
C GLU A 66 9.23 -21.37 13.70
N GLU A 67 8.38 -20.86 14.59
CA GLU A 67 8.14 -19.42 14.74
C GLU A 67 9.43 -18.66 15.11
N LYS A 68 10.30 -19.24 15.96
CA LYS A 68 11.60 -18.65 16.31
C LYS A 68 12.55 -18.57 15.13
N ILE A 69 12.64 -19.63 14.33
CA ILE A 69 13.45 -19.68 13.11
C ILE A 69 12.94 -18.63 12.12
N ASN A 70 11.63 -18.59 11.86
CA ASN A 70 11.01 -17.62 10.96
C ASN A 70 11.27 -16.18 11.43
N SER A 71 11.15 -15.91 12.74
CA SER A 71 11.48 -14.59 13.30
C SER A 71 12.93 -14.17 13.03
N SER A 72 13.85 -15.13 13.11
CA SER A 72 15.28 -14.90 12.87
C SER A 72 15.54 -14.62 11.39
N PHE A 73 14.88 -15.34 10.48
CA PHE A 73 14.93 -15.04 9.05
C PHE A 73 14.36 -13.67 8.71
N GLN A 74 13.29 -13.22 9.37
CA GLN A 74 12.75 -11.88 9.13
C GLN A 74 13.73 -10.78 9.57
N ALA A 75 14.38 -10.95 10.73
CA ALA A 75 15.46 -10.03 11.14
C ALA A 75 16.64 -10.07 10.15
N LEU A 76 17.03 -11.25 9.67
CA LEU A 76 18.10 -11.40 8.68
C LEU A 76 17.74 -10.70 7.35
N ASN A 77 16.48 -10.82 6.91
CA ASN A 77 15.99 -10.12 5.71
C ASN A 77 16.13 -8.60 5.86
N SER A 78 15.87 -8.04 7.04
CA SER A 78 16.09 -6.60 7.28
C SER A 78 17.55 -6.21 7.08
N VAL A 79 18.50 -6.94 7.66
CA VAL A 79 19.94 -6.66 7.51
C VAL A 79 20.41 -6.86 6.06
N PHE A 80 19.89 -7.91 5.41
CA PHE A 80 20.17 -8.19 4.01
C PHE A 80 19.69 -7.06 3.09
N LEU A 81 18.51 -6.49 3.33
CA LEU A 81 17.99 -5.38 2.54
C LEU A 81 18.91 -4.16 2.63
N ASP A 82 19.39 -3.81 3.83
CA ASP A 82 20.35 -2.72 4.01
C ASP A 82 21.66 -2.98 3.24
N THR A 83 22.16 -4.23 3.31
CA THR A 83 23.37 -4.64 2.58
C THR A 83 23.14 -4.57 1.06
N LEU A 84 21.98 -5.02 0.57
CA LEU A 84 21.61 -4.98 -0.84
C LEU A 84 21.50 -3.55 -1.36
N GLU A 85 20.90 -2.65 -0.59
CA GLU A 85 20.82 -1.23 -0.93
C GLU A 85 22.21 -0.60 -0.99
N TYR A 86 23.07 -0.89 -0.01
CA TYR A 86 24.45 -0.40 -0.01
C TYR A 86 25.22 -0.88 -1.25
N GLU A 87 25.18 -2.18 -1.54
CA GLU A 87 25.90 -2.79 -2.67
C GLU A 87 25.39 -2.27 -4.01
N THR A 88 24.06 -2.12 -4.16
CA THR A 88 23.43 -1.57 -5.37
C THR A 88 23.85 -0.12 -5.64
N ASN A 89 24.01 0.69 -4.59
CA ASN A 89 24.38 2.10 -4.73
C ASN A 89 25.89 2.33 -4.82
N SER A 90 26.71 1.42 -4.26
CA SER A 90 28.16 1.57 -4.20
C SER A 90 28.90 0.91 -5.37
N LYS A 91 28.34 -0.14 -5.98
CA LYS A 91 28.94 -0.84 -7.12
C LYS A 91 28.33 -0.36 -8.44
N PRO A 92 29.07 0.43 -9.24
CA PRO A 92 28.58 0.86 -10.54
C PRO A 92 28.49 -0.32 -11.51
N VAL A 93 27.57 -0.21 -12.46
CA VAL A 93 27.46 -1.14 -13.59
C VAL A 93 28.63 -0.95 -14.55
N ASP A 94 29.21 -2.06 -15.00
CA ASP A 94 30.24 -2.04 -16.04
C ASP A 94 29.67 -1.55 -17.37
N ILE A 95 30.16 -0.39 -17.84
CA ILE A 95 29.79 0.25 -19.11
C ILE A 95 28.29 0.63 -19.15
N PRO A 96 27.89 1.71 -18.46
CA PRO A 96 26.51 2.16 -18.48
C PRO A 96 26.14 2.69 -19.87
N ARG A 97 25.11 2.08 -20.46
CA ARG A 97 24.41 2.53 -21.67
C ARG A 97 23.03 3.05 -21.30
N LEU A 98 22.70 4.21 -21.84
CA LEU A 98 21.38 4.81 -21.71
C LEU A 98 20.33 3.89 -22.35
N LEU A 99 19.29 3.55 -21.58
CA LEU A 99 18.13 2.81 -22.07
C LEU A 99 17.06 3.82 -22.46
N ILE A 100 16.82 3.97 -23.77
CA ILE A 100 15.76 4.83 -24.28
C ILE A 100 14.61 3.93 -24.75
N PRO A 101 13.46 3.90 -24.07
CA PRO A 101 12.29 3.24 -24.60
C PRO A 101 11.72 4.06 -25.76
N GLU A 102 11.31 3.38 -26.83
CA GLU A 102 10.71 4.01 -28.02
C GLU A 102 9.34 4.65 -27.71
N ALA A 103 8.57 4.05 -26.78
CA ALA A 103 7.41 4.64 -26.12
C ALA A 103 7.05 3.80 -24.88
N ALA A 104 6.58 4.44 -23.80
CA ALA A 104 6.04 3.72 -22.65
C ALA A 104 4.62 3.24 -22.98
N ASN A 105 4.41 1.92 -23.03
CA ASN A 105 3.07 1.34 -23.16
C ASN A 105 2.32 1.49 -21.83
N HIS A 106 1.19 2.21 -21.84
CA HIS A 106 0.36 2.44 -20.64
C HIS A 106 -0.08 1.14 -19.95
N ASP A 107 -0.43 0.10 -20.72
CA ASP A 107 -0.81 -1.21 -20.18
C ASP A 107 0.35 -1.89 -19.44
N SER A 108 1.58 -1.68 -19.93
CA SER A 108 2.78 -2.20 -19.27
C SER A 108 3.03 -1.52 -17.94
N ILE A 109 2.80 -0.20 -17.84
CA ILE A 109 2.90 0.55 -16.58
C ILE A 109 1.91 0.00 -15.55
N ILE A 110 0.63 -0.15 -15.94
CA ILE A 110 -0.42 -0.68 -15.05
C ILE A 110 -0.08 -2.10 -14.58
N SER A 111 0.44 -2.94 -15.48
CA SER A 111 0.88 -4.29 -15.14
C SER A 111 2.12 -4.31 -14.22
N ILE A 112 3.05 -3.37 -14.35
CA ILE A 112 4.19 -3.24 -13.45
C ILE A 112 3.71 -2.76 -12.08
N ASN A 113 2.81 -1.78 -12.03
CA ASN A 113 2.22 -1.29 -10.79
C ASN A 113 1.52 -2.41 -10.02
N LYS A 114 0.84 -3.36 -10.69
CA LYS A 114 0.32 -4.57 -10.02
C LYS A 114 1.43 -5.31 -9.25
N LYS A 115 2.62 -5.48 -9.83
CA LYS A 115 3.75 -6.16 -9.19
C LYS A 115 4.34 -5.33 -8.05
N LEU A 116 4.44 -4.01 -8.22
CA LEU A 116 5.03 -3.10 -7.22
C LEU A 116 4.11 -2.81 -6.03
N LEU A 117 2.79 -2.79 -6.26
CA LEU A 117 1.82 -2.37 -5.25
C LEU A 117 1.18 -3.55 -4.53
N LEU A 118 1.02 -4.70 -5.21
CA LEU A 118 0.19 -5.80 -4.72
C LEU A 118 0.97 -7.11 -4.50
N SER A 119 0.41 -7.93 -3.62
CA SER A 119 0.76 -9.32 -3.33
C SER A 119 -0.55 -10.11 -3.23
N PHE A 120 -0.67 -11.23 -3.94
CA PHE A 120 -1.88 -12.07 -3.91
C PHE A 120 -1.81 -13.17 -2.84
N ASP A 121 -0.86 -13.03 -1.93
CA ASP A 121 -0.80 -13.82 -0.70
C ASP A 121 -1.85 -13.28 0.28
N THR A 122 -2.90 -14.07 0.49
CA THR A 122 -4.08 -13.74 1.30
C THR A 122 -4.35 -14.81 2.37
N SER A 123 -3.33 -15.59 2.76
CA SER A 123 -3.51 -16.74 3.64
C SER A 123 -4.03 -16.39 5.04
N GLU A 124 -3.76 -15.17 5.53
CA GLU A 124 -4.15 -14.71 6.85
C GLU A 124 -4.79 -13.32 6.77
N LEU A 125 -6.08 -13.22 7.08
CA LEU A 125 -6.86 -11.97 6.96
C LEU A 125 -6.36 -10.87 7.92
N GLN A 126 -5.86 -11.26 9.10
CA GLN A 126 -5.31 -10.35 10.10
C GLN A 126 -3.90 -9.84 9.76
N TYR A 127 -3.30 -10.36 8.68
CA TYR A 127 -1.97 -9.95 8.28
C TYR A 127 -1.96 -8.48 7.83
N SER A 128 -0.88 -7.79 8.17
CA SER A 128 -0.67 -6.37 7.87
C SER A 128 -0.74 -6.08 6.35
N GLY A 129 -1.57 -5.13 5.94
CA GLY A 129 -1.73 -4.74 4.54
C GLY A 129 -2.76 -5.53 3.74
N ILE A 130 -3.48 -6.47 4.36
CA ILE A 130 -4.56 -7.18 3.68
C ILE A 130 -5.70 -6.21 3.35
N VAL A 131 -6.14 -6.27 2.09
CA VAL A 131 -7.34 -5.61 1.59
C VAL A 131 -8.47 -6.62 1.58
N ILE A 132 -9.56 -6.25 2.23
CA ILE A 132 -10.73 -7.08 2.48
C ILE A 132 -11.90 -6.45 1.72
N GLU A 133 -12.55 -7.22 0.85
CA GLU A 133 -13.85 -6.84 0.30
C GLU A 133 -14.91 -6.89 1.40
N ASN A 134 -15.68 -5.80 1.53
CA ASN A 134 -16.74 -5.64 2.52
C ASN A 134 -18.11 -5.65 1.85
N ASN A 135 -18.81 -6.78 2.00
CA ASN A 135 -20.16 -7.01 1.51
C ASN A 135 -21.25 -6.78 2.57
N LYS A 136 -20.86 -6.37 3.79
CA LYS A 136 -21.78 -6.14 4.91
C LYS A 136 -22.80 -5.06 4.56
N LYS A 137 -24.08 -5.43 4.60
CA LYS A 137 -25.18 -4.53 4.21
C LYS A 137 -25.30 -3.30 5.10
N ALA A 138 -24.95 -3.42 6.39
CA ALA A 138 -25.03 -2.32 7.36
C ALA A 138 -24.14 -1.13 6.97
N ASP A 139 -23.01 -1.40 6.32
CA ASP A 139 -22.01 -0.38 5.97
C ASP A 139 -22.37 0.41 4.71
N LYS A 140 -23.45 0.03 3.99
CA LYS A 140 -23.86 0.66 2.72
C LYS A 140 -23.98 2.17 2.81
N THR A 141 -24.52 2.69 3.93
CA THR A 141 -24.71 4.12 4.14
C THR A 141 -23.38 4.85 4.24
N GLU A 142 -22.43 4.33 5.02
CA GLU A 142 -21.10 4.93 5.20
C GLU A 142 -20.32 4.96 3.88
N TYR A 143 -20.34 3.89 3.09
CA TYR A 143 -19.70 3.91 1.77
C TYR A 143 -20.40 4.86 0.80
N SER A 144 -21.71 5.01 0.91
CA SER A 144 -22.46 5.99 0.12
C SER A 144 -22.06 7.43 0.47
N GLU A 145 -21.77 7.73 1.74
CA GLU A 145 -21.24 9.01 2.19
C GLU A 145 -19.79 9.23 1.73
N LEU A 146 -18.95 8.19 1.82
CA LEU A 146 -17.57 8.23 1.33
C LEU A 146 -17.54 8.59 -0.16
N ILE A 147 -18.34 7.91 -1.00
CA ILE A 147 -18.51 8.23 -2.42
C ILE A 147 -18.92 9.69 -2.62
N ASN A 148 -19.91 10.16 -1.87
CA ASN A 148 -20.38 11.54 -1.99
C ASN A 148 -19.25 12.53 -1.67
N ASN A 149 -18.50 12.29 -0.60
CA ASN A 149 -17.38 13.15 -0.20
C ASN A 149 -16.26 13.20 -1.25
N LEU A 150 -16.02 12.08 -1.95
CA LEU A 150 -14.99 11.99 -2.98
C LEU A 150 -15.36 12.70 -4.29
N ILE A 151 -16.63 12.71 -4.67
CA ILE A 151 -17.06 13.10 -6.03
C ILE A 151 -17.75 14.47 -6.04
N PHE A 152 -18.50 14.78 -4.98
CA PHE A 152 -19.31 15.99 -4.89
C PHE A 152 -18.52 17.28 -5.18
N PRO A 153 -17.29 17.48 -4.66
CA PRO A 153 -16.53 18.70 -4.90
C PRO A 153 -16.24 18.93 -6.40
N ASN A 154 -15.81 17.88 -7.11
CA ASN A 154 -15.43 17.99 -8.52
C ASN A 154 -16.63 18.09 -9.47
N ILE A 155 -17.70 17.32 -9.25
CA ILE A 155 -18.91 17.46 -10.07
C ILE A 155 -19.52 18.85 -9.89
N LYS A 156 -19.58 19.34 -8.65
CA LYS A 156 -20.04 20.70 -8.38
C LYS A 156 -19.18 21.71 -9.13
N LYS A 157 -17.85 21.61 -9.04
CA LYS A 157 -16.94 22.51 -9.75
C LYS A 157 -17.17 22.49 -11.27
N HIS A 158 -17.25 21.31 -11.86
CA HIS A 158 -17.42 21.15 -13.31
C HIS A 158 -18.73 21.74 -13.82
N ILE A 159 -19.83 21.57 -13.08
CA ILE A 159 -21.12 22.16 -13.44
C ILE A 159 -21.04 23.69 -13.36
N TYR A 160 -20.44 24.23 -12.30
CA TYR A 160 -20.30 25.68 -12.17
C TYR A 160 -19.46 26.28 -13.30
N GLU A 161 -18.35 25.61 -13.67
CA GLU A 161 -17.52 25.99 -14.82
C GLU A 161 -18.30 25.92 -16.15
N ARG A 162 -19.06 24.84 -16.38
CA ARG A 162 -19.87 24.64 -17.60
C ARG A 162 -20.95 25.70 -17.75
N GLU A 163 -21.62 26.05 -16.66
CA GLU A 163 -22.67 27.06 -16.67
C GLU A 163 -22.10 28.50 -16.65
N GLY A 164 -20.77 28.65 -16.63
CA GLY A 164 -20.09 29.96 -16.66
C GLY A 164 -20.26 30.76 -15.37
N ILE A 165 -20.36 30.06 -14.22
CA ILE A 165 -20.70 30.66 -12.93
C ILE A 165 -19.48 30.61 -12.02
N ASP A 166 -19.05 31.79 -11.57
CA ASP A 166 -18.07 31.91 -10.48
C ASP A 166 -18.73 31.41 -9.16
N PRO A 167 -18.17 30.38 -8.50
CA PRO A 167 -18.67 29.90 -7.21
C PRO A 167 -18.74 30.97 -6.10
N TYR A 168 -18.01 32.08 -6.26
CA TYR A 168 -17.88 33.17 -5.30
C TYR A 168 -18.73 34.41 -5.63
N MET A 169 -19.45 34.41 -6.77
CA MET A 169 -20.38 35.49 -7.10
C MET A 169 -21.73 35.32 -6.38
N GLU A 170 -22.40 36.44 -6.09
CA GLU A 170 -23.77 36.44 -5.59
C GLU A 170 -24.72 35.99 -6.73
N ILE A 171 -25.31 34.80 -6.58
CA ILE A 171 -26.23 34.21 -7.54
C ILE A 171 -27.66 34.34 -7.00
N ASP A 172 -28.60 34.75 -7.85
CA ASP A 172 -30.03 34.73 -7.51
C ASP A 172 -30.50 33.33 -7.07
N LEU A 173 -31.38 33.29 -6.06
CA LEU A 173 -31.92 32.10 -5.41
C LEU A 173 -32.54 31.10 -6.40
N HIS A 174 -33.18 31.58 -7.46
CA HIS A 174 -33.78 30.72 -8.48
C HIS A 174 -32.73 29.99 -9.33
N LYS A 175 -31.67 30.69 -9.74
CA LYS A 175 -30.54 30.08 -10.46
C LYS A 175 -29.80 29.09 -9.57
N ARG A 176 -29.60 29.41 -8.30
CA ARG A 176 -28.97 28.51 -7.32
C ARG A 176 -29.74 27.20 -7.13
N LYS A 177 -31.06 27.27 -6.97
CA LYS A 177 -31.92 26.06 -6.90
C LYS A 177 -31.86 25.23 -8.18
N GLY A 178 -31.78 25.86 -9.34
CA GLY A 178 -31.59 25.18 -10.62
C GLY A 178 -30.27 24.40 -10.70
N LEU A 179 -29.17 25.04 -10.28
CA LEU A 179 -27.83 24.42 -10.24
C LEU A 179 -27.77 23.26 -9.25
N GLU A 180 -28.30 23.43 -8.04
CA GLU A 180 -28.35 22.35 -7.04
C GLU A 180 -29.15 21.15 -7.55
N LYS A 181 -30.20 21.39 -8.34
CA LYS A 181 -30.95 20.34 -9.02
C LYS A 181 -30.14 19.65 -10.12
N LEU A 182 -29.36 20.37 -10.91
CA LEU A 182 -28.48 19.78 -11.93
C LEU A 182 -27.36 18.94 -11.29
N VAL A 183 -26.70 19.49 -10.26
CA VAL A 183 -25.67 18.81 -9.47
C VAL A 183 -26.21 17.51 -8.89
N SER A 184 -27.39 17.52 -8.28
CA SER A 184 -28.00 16.31 -7.72
C SER A 184 -28.37 15.26 -8.76
N ILE A 185 -28.78 15.65 -9.97
CA ILE A 185 -29.06 14.72 -11.08
C ILE A 185 -27.77 14.05 -11.56
N GLU A 186 -26.73 14.83 -11.86
CA GLU A 186 -25.45 14.29 -12.36
C GLU A 186 -24.77 13.41 -11.31
N LEU A 187 -24.80 13.81 -10.04
CA LEU A 187 -24.31 12.99 -8.93
C LEU A 187 -25.04 11.65 -8.85
N LYS A 188 -26.36 11.66 -9.01
CA LYS A 188 -27.15 10.43 -8.95
C LYS A 188 -26.77 9.49 -10.08
N GLN A 189 -26.68 9.99 -11.31
CA GLN A 189 -26.29 9.20 -12.48
C GLN A 189 -24.87 8.64 -12.34
N PHE A 190 -23.91 9.48 -11.94
CA PHE A 190 -22.53 9.04 -11.74
C PHE A 190 -22.43 7.98 -10.64
N LYS A 191 -23.15 8.17 -9.53
CA LYS A 191 -23.17 7.26 -8.40
C LYS A 191 -23.76 5.90 -8.76
N GLU A 192 -24.83 5.86 -9.55
CA GLU A 192 -25.41 4.59 -10.02
C GLU A 192 -24.37 3.80 -10.83
N VAL A 193 -23.68 4.45 -11.78
CA VAL A 193 -22.63 3.81 -12.59
C VAL A 193 -21.44 3.37 -11.75
N LEU A 194 -21.02 4.17 -10.77
CA LEU A 194 -19.89 3.85 -9.90
C LEU A 194 -20.21 2.70 -8.94
N LEU A 195 -21.40 2.68 -8.34
CA LEU A 195 -21.83 1.68 -7.37
C LEU A 195 -21.84 0.26 -7.94
N GLU A 196 -22.11 0.10 -9.24
CA GLU A 196 -22.05 -1.20 -9.92
C GLU A 196 -20.63 -1.70 -10.18
N LYS A 197 -19.63 -0.81 -10.15
CA LYS A 197 -18.28 -1.07 -10.68
C LYS A 197 -17.16 -0.89 -9.67
N GLN A 198 -17.51 -0.58 -8.43
CA GLN A 198 -16.57 -0.42 -7.32
C GLN A 198 -16.60 -1.63 -6.39
N PHE A 199 -15.48 -1.86 -5.71
CA PHE A 199 -15.45 -2.72 -4.54
C PHE A 199 -15.39 -1.87 -3.28
N ARG A 200 -16.23 -2.19 -2.30
CA ARG A 200 -16.12 -1.66 -0.95
C ARG A 200 -15.02 -2.42 -0.25
N ILE A 201 -14.05 -1.71 0.29
CA ILE A 201 -12.88 -2.36 0.88
C ILE A 201 -12.57 -1.85 2.28
N ILE A 202 -11.94 -2.71 3.06
CA ILE A 202 -11.29 -2.39 4.32
C ILE A 202 -9.82 -2.76 4.16
N LEU A 203 -8.91 -1.86 4.52
CA LEU A 203 -7.48 -2.13 4.60
C LEU A 203 -7.07 -2.35 6.06
N ASN A 204 -6.39 -3.45 6.34
CA ASN A 204 -5.70 -3.66 7.60
C ASN A 204 -4.38 -2.87 7.62
N VAL A 205 -4.34 -1.82 8.43
CA VAL A 205 -3.19 -0.92 8.61
C VAL A 205 -2.42 -1.19 9.89
N THR A 206 -2.68 -2.31 10.56
CA THR A 206 -2.01 -2.68 11.81
C THR A 206 -0.51 -2.85 11.58
N PRO A 207 0.37 -2.23 12.39
CA PRO A 207 1.82 -2.39 12.21
C PRO A 207 2.24 -3.86 12.25
N LEU A 208 3.14 -4.26 11.33
CA LEU A 208 3.62 -5.65 11.25
C LEU A 208 4.23 -6.13 12.57
N CYS A 209 4.92 -5.25 13.31
CA CYS A 209 5.50 -5.58 14.60
C CYS A 209 4.45 -5.87 15.68
N ASP A 210 3.27 -5.24 15.64
CA ASP A 210 2.18 -5.52 16.57
C ASP A 210 1.56 -6.89 16.28
N PHE A 211 1.43 -7.21 14.99
CA PHE A 211 0.92 -8.50 14.50
C PHE A 211 1.85 -9.66 14.88
N VAL A 212 3.13 -9.58 14.49
CA VAL A 212 4.16 -10.61 14.75
C VAL A 212 4.32 -10.87 16.26
N GLN A 213 4.27 -9.82 17.07
CA GLN A 213 4.47 -9.94 18.51
C GLN A 213 3.20 -10.40 19.26
N LYS A 214 2.10 -10.66 18.52
CA LYS A 214 0.77 -11.01 19.03
C LYS A 214 0.34 -10.07 20.16
N LYS A 215 0.55 -8.77 19.95
CA LYS A 215 0.22 -7.71 20.93
C LYS A 215 -1.22 -7.23 20.80
N GLN A 216 -1.84 -7.39 19.65
CA GLN A 216 -3.16 -6.83 19.36
C GLN A 216 -4.30 -7.81 19.64
N LYS A 217 -5.37 -7.27 20.21
CA LYS A 217 -6.68 -7.94 20.33
C LYS A 217 -7.64 -7.52 19.21
N TYR A 218 -7.41 -6.34 18.64
CA TYR A 218 -8.19 -5.75 17.55
C TYR A 218 -7.23 -5.20 16.51
N ASP A 219 -7.61 -5.31 15.25
CA ASP A 219 -6.86 -4.76 14.13
C ASP A 219 -7.21 -3.29 13.92
N ARG A 220 -6.27 -2.53 13.40
CA ARG A 220 -6.42 -1.15 12.94
C ARG A 220 -6.83 -1.17 11.47
N LEU A 221 -7.98 -0.60 11.16
CA LEU A 221 -8.66 -0.77 9.88
C LEU A 221 -9.06 0.59 9.29
N VAL A 222 -8.99 0.73 7.96
CA VAL A 222 -9.42 1.93 7.24
C VAL A 222 -10.37 1.53 6.12
N LYS A 223 -11.55 2.17 6.05
CA LYS A 223 -12.49 1.95 4.93
C LYS A 223 -12.04 2.70 3.68
N GLY A 224 -12.35 2.11 2.53
CA GLY A 224 -11.98 2.65 1.24
C GLY A 224 -12.77 2.06 0.09
N LEU A 225 -12.37 2.42 -1.12
CA LEU A 225 -12.95 1.94 -2.36
C LEU A 225 -11.86 1.48 -3.32
N LEU A 226 -12.18 0.44 -4.09
CA LEU A 226 -11.45 0.09 -5.29
C LEU A 226 -12.28 0.55 -6.50
N ILE A 227 -11.75 1.47 -7.29
CA ILE A 227 -12.48 2.17 -8.35
C ILE A 227 -11.76 1.98 -9.69
N GLU A 228 -12.51 1.73 -10.77
CA GLU A 228 -11.94 1.64 -12.11
C GLU A 228 -11.27 2.97 -12.52
N SER A 229 -10.07 2.91 -13.10
CA SER A 229 -9.23 4.09 -13.41
C SER A 229 -9.91 5.13 -14.31
N LYS A 230 -10.90 4.75 -15.12
CA LYS A 230 -11.68 5.70 -15.95
C LYS A 230 -12.43 6.76 -15.14
N PHE A 231 -12.68 6.52 -13.84
CA PHE A 231 -13.36 7.47 -12.96
C PHE A 231 -12.40 8.38 -12.18
N LYS A 232 -11.08 8.22 -12.35
CA LYS A 232 -10.08 8.92 -11.53
C LYS A 232 -10.13 10.44 -11.67
N SER A 233 -10.36 10.95 -12.88
CA SER A 233 -10.48 12.39 -13.15
C SER A 233 -11.67 13.06 -12.45
N SER A 234 -12.64 12.27 -12.00
CA SER A 234 -13.85 12.77 -11.33
C SER A 234 -13.71 12.86 -9.81
N LEU A 235 -12.60 12.41 -9.23
CA LEU A 235 -12.38 12.38 -7.78
C LEU A 235 -11.62 13.59 -7.28
N ASP A 236 -12.06 14.13 -6.14
CA ASP A 236 -11.32 15.17 -5.42
C ASP A 236 -10.12 14.54 -4.69
N ASP A 237 -8.92 14.87 -5.16
CA ASP A 237 -7.64 14.36 -4.65
C ASP A 237 -6.97 15.33 -3.66
N LYS A 238 -7.60 16.47 -3.36
CA LYS A 238 -6.99 17.55 -2.57
C LYS A 238 -7.08 17.34 -1.08
N SER A 239 -7.97 16.46 -0.62
CA SER A 239 -8.12 16.22 0.81
C SER A 239 -6.91 15.47 1.34
N GLU A 240 -6.29 16.11 2.31
CA GLU A 240 -5.15 15.57 3.05
C GLU A 240 -5.53 14.36 3.92
N ALA A 241 -6.83 14.05 4.07
CA ALA A 241 -7.35 12.85 4.72
C ALA A 241 -7.54 11.65 3.78
N ILE A 242 -7.27 11.82 2.47
CA ILE A 242 -7.44 10.79 1.46
C ILE A 242 -6.08 10.26 1.02
N PHE A 243 -6.00 8.95 0.81
CA PHE A 243 -4.92 8.31 0.06
C PHE A 243 -5.46 7.73 -1.25
N ILE A 244 -4.78 8.01 -2.36
CA ILE A 244 -5.09 7.49 -3.69
C ILE A 244 -3.84 6.80 -4.22
N SER A 245 -3.96 5.54 -4.65
CA SER A 245 -2.84 4.81 -5.25
C SER A 245 -2.62 5.16 -6.73
N PRO A 246 -1.46 4.82 -7.30
CA PRO A 246 -1.32 4.66 -8.75
C PRO A 246 -2.29 3.60 -9.28
N ASP A 247 -2.52 3.63 -10.59
CA ASP A 247 -3.37 2.64 -11.27
C ASP A 247 -2.66 1.28 -11.35
N PHE A 248 -3.39 0.20 -11.12
CA PHE A 248 -2.90 -1.17 -11.17
C PHE A 248 -3.94 -2.12 -11.76
N LEU A 249 -3.45 -3.24 -12.31
CA LEU A 249 -4.31 -4.26 -12.91
C LEU A 249 -4.93 -5.15 -11.83
N PHE A 250 -6.26 -5.23 -11.79
CA PHE A 250 -7.03 -6.13 -10.94
C PHE A 250 -8.24 -6.69 -11.71
N ASN A 251 -8.46 -8.01 -11.64
CA ASN A 251 -9.50 -8.72 -12.40
C ASN A 251 -9.57 -8.38 -13.91
N GLY A 252 -8.41 -8.13 -14.53
CA GLY A 252 -8.30 -7.82 -15.96
C GLY A 252 -8.62 -6.36 -16.33
N LEU A 253 -8.96 -5.51 -15.37
CA LEU A 253 -9.23 -4.08 -15.59
C LEU A 253 -8.27 -3.20 -14.77
N SER A 254 -8.14 -1.93 -15.17
CA SER A 254 -7.35 -0.95 -14.43
C SER A 254 -8.16 -0.37 -13.29
N TYR A 255 -7.62 -0.47 -12.08
CA TYR A 255 -8.19 0.05 -10.84
C TYR A 255 -7.18 0.91 -10.09
N PHE A 256 -7.69 1.73 -9.18
CA PHE A 256 -6.89 2.36 -8.13
C PHE A 256 -7.64 2.28 -6.80
N LEU A 257 -6.87 2.35 -5.72
CA LEU A 257 -7.33 2.24 -4.36
C LEU A 257 -7.47 3.64 -3.76
N VAL A 258 -8.62 3.89 -3.13
CA VAL A 258 -8.90 5.11 -2.37
C VAL A 258 -9.17 4.74 -0.92
N LEU A 259 -8.47 5.39 0.00
CA LEU A 259 -8.71 5.26 1.45
C LEU A 259 -9.09 6.63 2.01
N ASP A 260 -10.07 6.67 2.89
CA ASP A 260 -10.42 7.88 3.62
C ASP A 260 -10.14 7.66 5.12
N PHE A 261 -9.13 8.37 5.63
CA PHE A 261 -8.66 8.22 7.00
C PHE A 261 -9.68 8.69 8.06
N LYS A 262 -10.74 9.42 7.67
CA LYS A 262 -11.86 9.72 8.57
C LYS A 262 -12.64 8.46 8.95
N TYR A 263 -12.57 7.41 8.14
CA TYR A 263 -13.18 6.10 8.39
C TYR A 263 -12.15 5.10 8.94
N PHE A 264 -11.22 5.60 9.77
CA PHE A 264 -10.31 4.77 10.56
C PHE A 264 -11.04 4.21 11.79
N PHE A 265 -10.91 2.91 12.03
CA PHE A 265 -11.56 2.22 13.14
C PHE A 265 -10.72 1.03 13.62
N THR A 266 -11.14 0.42 14.73
CA THR A 266 -10.53 -0.82 15.24
C THR A 266 -11.60 -1.88 15.41
N ASP A 267 -11.36 -3.09 14.89
CA ASP A 267 -12.28 -4.22 15.01
C ASP A 267 -11.51 -5.55 14.92
N ASN A 268 -12.15 -6.67 15.26
CA ASN A 268 -11.64 -8.01 14.98
C ASN A 268 -12.43 -8.57 13.80
N VAL A 269 -11.93 -8.34 12.57
CA VAL A 269 -12.58 -8.85 11.36
C VAL A 269 -12.14 -10.29 11.16
N GLU A 270 -13.10 -11.18 10.97
CA GLU A 270 -12.89 -12.58 10.65
C GLU A 270 -13.46 -12.88 9.26
N GLU A 271 -12.82 -13.81 8.54
CA GLU A 271 -13.26 -14.19 7.20
C GLU A 271 -14.64 -14.85 7.24
N ASN A 272 -15.55 -14.35 6.41
CA ASN A 272 -16.91 -14.87 6.27
C ASN A 272 -17.55 -14.37 4.97
N ASP A 273 -18.85 -14.57 4.79
CA ASP A 273 -19.56 -14.12 3.59
C ASP A 273 -19.56 -12.58 3.42
N ASP A 274 -19.48 -11.83 4.52
CA ASP A 274 -19.42 -10.37 4.52
C ASP A 274 -17.99 -9.83 4.29
N TYR A 275 -16.95 -10.60 4.64
CA TYR A 275 -15.55 -10.16 4.62
C TYR A 275 -14.64 -11.17 3.91
N LYS A 276 -14.15 -10.80 2.73
CA LYS A 276 -13.30 -11.67 1.90
C LYS A 276 -11.97 -11.01 1.58
N PRO A 277 -10.82 -11.65 1.84
CA PRO A 277 -9.54 -11.08 1.47
C PRO A 277 -9.38 -11.13 -0.07
N ILE A 278 -8.98 -10.01 -0.68
CA ILE A 278 -8.84 -9.92 -2.15
C ILE A 278 -7.38 -9.87 -2.61
N PHE A 279 -6.54 -9.13 -1.89
CA PHE A 279 -5.09 -9.05 -2.09
C PHE A 279 -4.48 -8.35 -0.88
N ARG A 280 -3.14 -8.33 -0.82
CA ARG A 280 -2.36 -7.56 0.14
C ARG A 280 -1.63 -6.43 -0.57
N ILE A 281 -1.63 -5.23 -0.01
CA ILE A 281 -0.73 -4.17 -0.48
C ILE A 281 0.68 -4.42 0.06
N ARG A 282 1.70 -4.12 -0.74
CA ARG A 282 3.10 -4.32 -0.34
C ARG A 282 3.50 -3.37 0.78
N GLN A 283 4.50 -3.80 1.55
CA GLN A 283 4.96 -3.11 2.75
C GLN A 283 5.31 -1.63 2.52
N GLN A 284 5.97 -1.29 1.40
CA GLN A 284 6.31 0.10 1.08
C GLN A 284 5.05 0.99 0.93
N VAL A 285 4.03 0.49 0.23
CA VAL A 285 2.75 1.20 0.07
C VAL A 285 2.03 1.30 1.41
N LEU A 286 2.02 0.22 2.18
CA LEU A 286 1.41 0.20 3.50
C LEU A 286 2.07 1.20 4.45
N SER A 287 3.41 1.30 4.44
CA SER A 287 4.15 2.25 5.25
C SER A 287 3.82 3.70 4.90
N GLU A 288 3.62 4.01 3.61
CA GLU A 288 3.15 5.34 3.19
C GLU A 288 1.71 5.63 3.68
N VAL A 289 0.82 4.63 3.59
CA VAL A 289 -0.56 4.73 4.12
C VAL A 289 -0.54 4.97 5.63
N GLN A 290 0.26 4.21 6.38
CA GLN A 290 0.43 4.35 7.83
C GLN A 290 1.01 5.72 8.21
N SER A 291 1.99 6.22 7.45
CA SER A 291 2.58 7.55 7.63
C SER A 291 1.54 8.67 7.43
N LYS A 292 0.74 8.60 6.36
CA LYS A 292 -0.34 9.57 6.14
C LYS A 292 -1.44 9.48 7.20
N LEU A 293 -1.83 8.28 7.61
CA LEU A 293 -2.79 8.08 8.69
C LEU A 293 -2.27 8.70 10.00
N ALA A 294 -1.01 8.46 10.36
CA ALA A 294 -0.40 9.05 11.56
C ALA A 294 -0.40 10.58 11.50
N ARG A 295 -0.08 11.17 10.33
CA ARG A 295 -0.20 12.62 10.12
C ARG A 295 -1.63 13.11 10.30
N HIS A 296 -2.63 12.40 9.77
CA HIS A 296 -4.04 12.76 9.92
C HIS A 296 -4.50 12.73 11.37
N VAL A 297 -4.17 11.67 12.11
CA VAL A 297 -4.56 11.49 13.53
C VAL A 297 -3.87 12.52 14.43
N ASN A 298 -2.61 12.87 14.16
CA ASN A 298 -1.82 13.78 14.99
C ASN A 298 -1.93 15.26 14.60
N ARG A 299 -2.90 15.64 13.75
CA ARG A 299 -3.08 17.06 13.38
C ARG A 299 -3.39 17.89 14.63
N GLN A 300 -2.56 18.90 14.88
CA GLN A 300 -2.70 19.78 16.05
C GLN A 300 -3.89 20.75 15.96
N GLY A 301 -4.50 20.89 14.78
CA GLY A 301 -5.65 21.80 14.58
C GLY A 301 -5.32 23.24 14.94
N ILE A 302 -4.14 23.73 14.54
CA ILE A 302 -3.70 25.09 14.86
C ILE A 302 -4.62 26.09 14.18
N LEU A 303 -5.33 26.87 14.98
CA LEU A 303 -6.12 28.01 14.52
C LEU A 303 -5.19 29.23 14.47
N PHE A 304 -4.94 29.74 13.28
CA PHE A 304 -4.20 30.98 13.07
C PHE A 304 -5.06 31.96 12.26
N LEU A 305 -4.88 33.25 12.52
CA LEU A 305 -5.52 34.37 11.80
C LEU A 305 -4.63 34.79 10.62
#